data_AF-A0A3R9XFH3-F1
#
_entry.id   AF-A0A3R9XFH3-F1
#
_cell.length_a   1.000
_cell.length_b   1.000
_cell.length_c   1.000
_cell.angle_alpha   90.00
_cell.angle_beta   90.00
_cell.angle_gamma   90.00
#
_symmetry.space_group_name_H-M   'P 1'
#
loop_
_entity.id
_entity.type
_entity.pdbx_description
1 polymer ?
#
loop_
_entity_poly.entity_id
_entity_poly.type
_entity_poly.pdbx_seq_one_letter_code
_entity_poly.pdbx_strand_id
1 'polypeptide(L)'
;MPVYEYHPRELAQVSVLRKAVGLNLNQVKENLQAALKSQELALAAPQEVGRLTALDIASWQYIEWARIASAMTKQQIAVYSSDDDPRVARREEQRAQRIATEAAQDEEKGTILPIEVRRHRIYRITARPAAEKPPVIRHFFAGSAGAAIEHAEAMFRRPGSMYQSDEYRVTSIDQILPESGDFF
;
A
#
# COMPACT_ATOMS: atom_id res chain seq x y z
N MET A 1 9.75 -11.45 11.77
CA MET A 1 8.43 -11.44 11.10
C MET A 1 8.60 -10.68 9.79
N PRO A 2 8.16 -11.20 8.63
CA PRO A 2 8.57 -10.61 7.36
C PRO A 2 7.97 -9.22 7.15
N VAL A 3 8.75 -8.34 6.54
CA VAL A 3 8.37 -6.95 6.25
C VAL A 3 8.54 -6.71 4.77
N TYR A 4 7.44 -6.36 4.08
CA TYR A 4 7.39 -6.24 2.62
C TYR A 4 6.98 -4.84 2.20
N GLU A 5 7.67 -4.25 1.23
CA GLU A 5 7.32 -2.95 0.68
C GLU A 5 6.09 -3.06 -0.24
N TYR A 6 5.12 -2.16 -0.04
CA TYR A 6 3.97 -1.99 -0.90
C TYR A 6 4.17 -0.79 -1.80
N HIS A 7 4.05 -1.01 -3.11
CA HIS A 7 3.95 0.09 -4.04
C HIS A 7 2.60 0.81 -3.91
N PRO A 8 2.53 2.13 -4.22
CA PRO A 8 1.28 2.91 -4.19
C PRO A 8 0.09 2.24 -4.87
N ARG A 9 0.35 1.58 -6.01
CA ARG A 9 -0.65 0.83 -6.78
C ARG A 9 -1.18 -0.39 -6.04
N GLU A 10 -0.30 -1.17 -5.42
CA GLU A 10 -0.69 -2.37 -4.66
C GLU A 10 -1.49 -1.98 -3.42
N LEU A 11 -1.10 -0.88 -2.78
CA LEU A 11 -1.80 -0.34 -1.61
C LEU A 11 -3.20 0.13 -1.98
N ALA A 12 -3.32 0.94 -3.04
CA ALA A 12 -4.60 1.39 -3.56
C ALA A 12 -5.51 0.22 -3.96
N GLN A 13 -4.95 -0.82 -4.59
CA GLN A 13 -5.71 -1.99 -4.99
C GLN A 13 -6.24 -2.76 -3.79
N VAL A 14 -5.38 -3.08 -2.81
CA VAL A 14 -5.79 -3.83 -1.61
C VAL A 14 -6.82 -3.04 -0.80
N SER A 15 -6.65 -1.72 -0.68
CA SER A 15 -7.61 -0.87 0.04
C SER A 15 -8.98 -0.85 -0.64
N VAL A 16 -9.01 -0.71 -1.98
CA VAL A 16 -10.27 -0.68 -2.74
C VAL A 16 -10.96 -2.04 -2.75
N LEU A 17 -10.23 -3.12 -3.00
CA LEU A 17 -10.82 -4.46 -3.05
C LEU A 17 -11.46 -4.86 -1.72
N ARG A 18 -10.79 -4.58 -0.60
CA ARG A 18 -11.34 -4.84 0.74
C ARG A 18 -12.66 -4.12 0.98
N LYS A 19 -12.76 -2.86 0.54
CA LYS A 19 -13.97 -2.04 0.69
C LYS A 19 -15.06 -2.40 -0.30
N ALA A 20 -14.69 -2.85 -1.50
CA ALA A 20 -15.63 -3.09 -2.58
C ALA A 20 -16.42 -4.40 -2.41
N VAL A 21 -15.82 -5.43 -1.77
CA VAL A 21 -16.49 -6.71 -1.56
C VAL A 21 -17.79 -6.51 -0.79
N GLY A 22 -18.89 -7.05 -1.33
CA GLY A 22 -20.22 -6.93 -0.72
C GLY A 22 -20.97 -5.63 -1.06
N LEU A 23 -20.36 -4.68 -1.78
CA LEU A 23 -21.04 -3.47 -2.23
C LEU A 23 -21.87 -3.69 -3.50
N ASN A 24 -23.01 -3.01 -3.58
CA ASN A 24 -23.79 -2.92 -4.81
C ASN A 24 -23.27 -1.81 -5.74
N LEU A 25 -23.74 -1.79 -6.99
CA LEU A 25 -23.27 -0.83 -8.01
C LEU A 25 -23.43 0.65 -7.59
N ASN A 26 -24.49 0.99 -6.85
CA ASN A 26 -24.71 2.37 -6.42
C ASN A 26 -23.68 2.77 -5.36
N GLN A 27 -23.43 1.91 -4.38
CA GLN A 27 -22.41 2.13 -3.35
C GLN A 27 -21.00 2.20 -3.95
N VAL A 28 -20.71 1.37 -4.96
CA VAL A 28 -19.45 1.43 -5.73
C VAL A 28 -19.31 2.78 -6.45
N LYS A 29 -20.38 3.29 -7.05
CA LYS A 29 -20.37 4.62 -7.71
C LYS A 29 -20.18 5.77 -6.72
N GLU A 30 -20.77 5.68 -5.53
CA GLU A 30 -20.55 6.65 -4.45
C GLU A 30 -19.07 6.68 -4.03
N ASN A 31 -18.47 5.50 -3.84
CA ASN A 31 -17.05 5.39 -3.51
C ASN A 31 -16.14 5.88 -4.66
N LEU A 32 -16.53 5.65 -5.92
CA LEU A 32 -15.83 6.21 -7.08
C LEU A 32 -15.85 7.74 -7.07
N GLN A 33 -17.00 8.35 -6.76
CA GLN A 33 -17.09 9.81 -6.63
C GLN A 33 -16.26 10.33 -5.44
N ALA A 34 -16.26 9.63 -4.31
CA ALA A 34 -15.42 9.98 -3.17
C ALA A 34 -13.92 9.89 -3.52
N ALA A 35 -13.50 8.86 -4.26
CA ALA A 35 -12.12 8.70 -4.72
C ALA A 35 -11.72 9.81 -5.70
N LEU A 36 -12.60 10.21 -6.61
CA LEU A 36 -12.37 11.35 -7.50
C LEU A 36 -12.14 12.65 -6.70
N LYS A 37 -13.01 12.95 -5.73
CA LYS A 37 -12.84 14.12 -4.85
C LYS A 37 -11.53 14.05 -4.07
N SER A 38 -11.16 12.86 -3.57
CA SER A 38 -9.89 12.66 -2.88
C SER A 38 -8.69 12.92 -3.79
N GLN A 39 -8.76 12.51 -5.06
CA GLN A 39 -7.73 12.80 -6.05
C GLN A 39 -7.63 14.29 -6.34
N GLU A 40 -8.76 14.98 -6.53
CA GLU A 40 -8.82 16.43 -6.74
C GLU A 40 -8.23 17.20 -5.54
N LEU A 41 -8.55 16.79 -4.31
CA LEU A 41 -7.96 17.37 -3.10
C LEU A 41 -6.45 17.13 -3.03
N ALA A 42 -5.98 15.92 -3.37
CA ALA A 42 -4.55 15.61 -3.46
C ALA A 42 -3.85 16.44 -4.55
N LEU A 43 -4.56 16.82 -5.62
CA LEU A 43 -4.10 17.72 -6.70
C LEU A 43 -4.15 19.21 -6.31
N ALA A 44 -4.98 19.61 -5.35
CA ALA A 44 -5.09 21.00 -4.90
C ALA A 44 -4.20 21.35 -3.69
N ALA A 45 -3.75 20.35 -2.91
CA ALA A 45 -2.93 20.57 -1.73
C ALA A 45 -1.57 21.26 -2.05
N PRO A 46 -1.01 22.07 -1.12
CA PRO A 46 0.34 22.61 -1.26
C PRO A 46 1.37 21.50 -1.54
N GLN A 47 2.40 21.79 -2.34
CA GLN A 47 3.46 20.82 -2.64
C GLN A 47 4.31 20.54 -1.40
N GLU A 48 3.88 19.59 -0.57
CA GLU A 48 4.75 18.96 0.40
C GLU A 48 5.50 17.78 -0.22
N VAL A 49 6.71 17.57 0.28
CA VAL A 49 7.53 16.44 -0.14
C VAL A 49 6.89 15.13 0.32
N GLY A 50 6.72 14.19 -0.61
CA GLY A 50 5.99 12.92 -0.40
C GLY A 50 4.60 12.89 -1.03
N ARG A 51 4.16 14.00 -1.63
CA ARG A 51 2.90 14.13 -2.35
C ARG A 51 2.75 13.22 -3.56
N LEU A 52 3.85 12.87 -4.24
CA LEU A 52 3.83 11.88 -5.32
C LEU A 52 3.15 10.61 -4.85
N THR A 53 3.51 10.11 -3.67
CA THR A 53 2.96 8.86 -3.13
C THR A 53 1.49 8.98 -2.76
N ALA A 54 1.04 10.10 -2.17
CA ALA A 54 -0.36 10.31 -1.80
C ALA A 54 -1.27 10.52 -3.03
N LEU A 55 -0.81 11.32 -3.99
CA LEU A 55 -1.51 11.52 -5.26
C LEU A 55 -1.54 10.24 -6.09
N ASP A 56 -0.45 9.46 -6.10
CA ASP A 56 -0.38 8.18 -6.79
C ASP A 56 -1.39 7.20 -6.17
N ILE A 57 -1.44 7.08 -4.84
CA ILE A 57 -2.42 6.23 -4.14
C ILE A 57 -3.84 6.67 -4.51
N ALA A 58 -4.17 7.96 -4.38
CA ALA A 58 -5.50 8.47 -4.68
C ALA A 58 -5.90 8.24 -6.16
N SER A 59 -4.95 8.45 -7.08
CA SER A 59 -5.16 8.22 -8.52
C SER A 59 -5.40 6.74 -8.83
N TRP A 60 -4.62 5.85 -8.21
CA TRP A 60 -4.81 4.41 -8.36
C TRP A 60 -6.11 3.92 -7.72
N GLN A 61 -6.53 4.48 -6.59
CA GLN A 61 -7.81 4.17 -5.96
C GLN A 61 -8.97 4.55 -6.88
N TYR A 62 -8.93 5.75 -7.49
CA TYR A 62 -9.92 6.16 -8.49
C TYR A 62 -9.97 5.19 -9.68
N ILE A 63 -8.82 4.83 -10.26
CA ILE A 63 -8.74 3.89 -11.39
C ILE A 63 -9.35 2.53 -11.00
N GLU A 64 -9.07 2.03 -9.81
CA GLU A 64 -9.56 0.73 -9.36
C GLU A 64 -11.06 0.75 -9.08
N TRP A 65 -11.60 1.80 -8.47
CA TRP A 65 -13.05 2.00 -8.33
C TRP A 65 -13.76 2.09 -9.68
N ALA A 66 -13.18 2.83 -10.63
CA ALA A 66 -13.74 2.98 -11.98
C ALA A 66 -13.77 1.64 -12.72
N ARG A 67 -12.72 0.83 -12.54
CA ARG A 67 -12.63 -0.53 -13.09
C ARG A 67 -13.74 -1.43 -12.52
N ILE A 68 -13.93 -1.44 -11.20
CA ILE A 68 -14.96 -2.25 -10.54
C ILE A 68 -16.35 -1.82 -11.01
N ALA A 69 -16.64 -0.52 -11.03
CA ALA A 69 -17.91 0.01 -11.54
C ALA A 69 -18.17 -0.42 -13.00
N SER A 70 -17.14 -0.37 -13.86
CA SER A 70 -17.22 -0.81 -15.25
C SER A 70 -17.47 -2.32 -15.36
N ALA A 71 -16.79 -3.13 -14.56
CA ALA A 71 -16.98 -4.59 -14.53
C ALA A 71 -18.40 -4.96 -14.10
N MET A 72 -18.88 -4.38 -12.99
CA MET A 72 -20.24 -4.60 -12.51
C MET A 72 -21.31 -4.18 -13.52
N THR A 73 -21.10 -3.05 -14.22
CA THR A 73 -22.04 -2.59 -15.24
C THR A 73 -22.07 -3.52 -16.45
N LYS A 74 -20.90 -3.94 -16.96
CA LYS A 74 -20.79 -4.79 -18.15
C LYS A 74 -21.28 -6.21 -17.92
N GLN A 75 -21.05 -6.74 -16.73
CA GLN A 75 -21.38 -8.12 -16.37
C GLN A 75 -22.70 -8.22 -15.57
N GLN A 76 -23.38 -7.09 -15.35
CA GLN A 76 -24.62 -7.01 -14.58
C GLN A 76 -24.50 -7.62 -13.16
N ILE A 77 -23.35 -7.40 -12.52
CA ILE A 77 -23.10 -7.89 -11.16
C ILE A 77 -23.90 -7.04 -10.19
N ALA A 78 -24.78 -7.68 -9.40
CA ALA A 78 -25.59 -7.01 -8.40
C ALA A 78 -24.78 -6.60 -7.16
N VAL A 79 -23.88 -7.48 -6.71
CA VAL A 79 -23.02 -7.31 -5.54
C VAL A 79 -21.59 -7.72 -5.92
N TYR A 80 -20.62 -6.85 -5.69
CA TYR A 80 -19.25 -7.12 -6.08
C TYR A 80 -18.63 -8.25 -5.24
N SER A 81 -18.02 -9.21 -5.92
CA SER A 81 -17.13 -10.21 -5.36
C SER A 81 -15.78 -10.13 -6.07
N SER A 82 -14.69 -10.25 -5.32
CA SER A 82 -13.34 -10.35 -5.89
C SER A 82 -13.13 -11.63 -6.69
N ASP A 83 -13.88 -12.69 -6.38
CA ASP A 83 -13.73 -14.01 -6.99
C ASP A 83 -14.24 -14.02 -8.43
N ASP A 84 -15.20 -13.14 -8.75
CA ASP A 84 -15.76 -12.96 -10.09
C ASP A 84 -14.85 -12.10 -10.99
N ASP A 85 -13.70 -11.64 -10.47
CA ASP A 85 -12.81 -10.71 -11.13
C ASP A 85 -11.46 -11.36 -11.46
N PRO A 86 -11.28 -11.94 -12.67
CA PRO A 86 -10.08 -12.69 -13.02
C PRO A 86 -8.80 -11.83 -13.00
N ARG A 87 -8.94 -10.49 -13.04
CA ARG A 87 -7.80 -9.58 -12.91
C ARG A 87 -7.30 -9.51 -11.47
N VAL A 88 -8.17 -9.68 -10.47
CA VAL A 88 -7.78 -9.71 -9.06
C VAL A 88 -6.91 -10.92 -8.79
N ALA A 89 -7.36 -12.12 -9.19
CA ALA A 89 -6.59 -13.35 -9.05
C ALA A 89 -5.21 -13.26 -9.71
N ARG A 90 -5.14 -12.79 -10.96
CA ARG A 90 -3.86 -12.63 -11.68
C ARG A 90 -2.91 -11.64 -11.02
N ARG A 91 -3.43 -10.55 -10.43
CA ARG A 91 -2.60 -9.55 -9.75
C ARG A 91 -2.09 -10.05 -8.40
N GLU A 92 -2.92 -10.79 -7.67
CA GLU A 92 -2.49 -11.47 -6.44
C GLU A 92 -1.39 -12.50 -6.72
N GLU A 93 -1.49 -13.24 -7.82
CA GLU A 93 -0.44 -14.15 -8.28
C GLU A 93 0.85 -13.41 -8.64
N GLN A 94 0.77 -12.31 -9.40
CA GLN A 94 1.92 -11.46 -9.71
C GLN A 94 2.58 -10.89 -8.45
N ARG A 95 1.77 -10.46 -7.47
CA ARG A 95 2.25 -9.97 -6.17
C ARG A 95 2.99 -11.09 -5.43
N ALA A 96 2.39 -12.28 -5.34
CA ALA A 96 3.00 -13.42 -4.68
C ALA A 96 4.32 -13.83 -5.34
N GLN A 97 4.39 -13.78 -6.67
CA GLN A 97 5.60 -14.11 -7.42
C GLN A 97 6.71 -13.07 -7.24
N ARG A 98 6.36 -11.77 -7.19
CA ARG A 98 7.31 -10.70 -6.83
C ARG A 98 7.85 -10.91 -5.42
N ILE A 99 6.97 -11.12 -4.44
CA ILE A 99 7.35 -11.37 -3.04
C ILE A 99 8.26 -12.59 -2.94
N ALA A 100 7.96 -13.68 -3.65
CA ALA A 100 8.80 -14.87 -3.68
C ALA A 100 10.18 -14.59 -4.31
N THR A 101 10.24 -13.76 -5.35
CA THR A 101 11.50 -13.37 -6.00
C THR A 101 12.34 -12.49 -5.07
N GLU A 102 11.73 -11.52 -4.40
CA GLU A 102 12.40 -10.65 -3.43
C GLU A 102 12.88 -11.45 -2.20
N ALA A 103 12.05 -12.36 -1.69
CA ALA A 103 12.43 -13.26 -0.61
C ALA A 103 13.61 -14.18 -1.00
N ALA A 104 13.61 -14.73 -2.22
CA ALA A 104 14.72 -15.54 -2.73
C ALA A 104 16.03 -14.74 -2.86
N GLN A 105 15.95 -13.45 -3.20
CA GLN A 105 17.10 -12.54 -3.23
C GLN A 105 17.60 -12.20 -1.81
N ASP A 106 16.71 -12.17 -0.82
CA ASP A 106 17.08 -11.95 0.59
C ASP A 106 17.62 -13.23 1.28
N GLU A 107 17.27 -14.43 0.79
CA GLU A 107 17.80 -15.71 1.29
C GLU A 107 19.30 -15.90 1.02
N GLU A 108 19.88 -15.27 -0.01
CA GLU A 108 21.34 -15.18 -0.22
C GLU A 108 22.07 -14.46 0.94
N LYS A 109 21.34 -13.78 1.84
CA LYS A 109 21.84 -13.11 3.05
C LYS A 109 21.39 -13.77 4.36
N GLY A 110 20.86 -15.00 4.30
CA GLY A 110 20.72 -15.88 5.48
C GLY A 110 19.60 -15.53 6.45
N THR A 111 18.47 -14.97 6.00
CA THR A 111 17.29 -14.77 6.87
C THR A 111 16.02 -15.31 6.21
N ILE A 112 15.71 -16.59 6.46
CA ILE A 112 14.45 -17.21 6.03
C ILE A 112 13.35 -16.84 7.04
N LEU A 113 12.22 -16.31 6.57
CA LEU A 113 11.04 -16.07 7.42
C LEU A 113 9.75 -16.58 6.75
N PRO A 114 8.84 -17.23 7.52
CA PRO A 114 7.62 -17.80 6.98
C PRO A 114 6.58 -16.73 6.63
N ILE A 115 5.88 -16.98 5.53
CA ILE A 115 4.87 -16.12 4.92
C ILE A 115 3.52 -16.37 5.63
N GLU A 116 3.26 -15.66 6.73
CA GLU A 116 1.90 -15.55 7.28
C GLU A 116 1.22 -14.26 6.79
N VAL A 117 0.68 -14.33 5.58
CA VAL A 117 -0.16 -13.29 4.96
C VAL A 117 -1.58 -13.38 5.54
N ARG A 118 -1.79 -13.07 6.83
CA ARG A 118 -3.15 -13.11 7.39
C ARG A 118 -3.61 -11.94 8.22
N ARG A 119 -2.78 -10.94 8.49
CA ARG A 119 -3.24 -9.69 9.13
C ARG A 119 -2.52 -8.50 8.52
N HIS A 120 -2.91 -8.13 7.30
CA HIS A 120 -2.36 -7.00 6.53
C HIS A 120 -2.44 -5.69 7.33
N ARG A 121 -1.42 -5.42 8.15
CA ARG A 121 -1.19 -4.12 8.76
C ARG A 121 -0.10 -3.44 7.94
N ILE A 122 -0.46 -2.35 7.28
CA ILE A 122 0.49 -1.57 6.49
C ILE A 122 0.84 -0.31 7.26
N TYR A 123 2.13 -0.05 7.37
CA TYR A 123 2.71 1.10 8.04
C TYR A 123 3.36 2.01 7.01
N ARG A 124 3.06 3.31 7.09
CA ARG A 124 3.77 4.38 6.41
C ARG A 124 4.94 4.82 7.28
N ILE A 125 6.14 4.73 6.75
CA ILE A 125 7.35 5.23 7.37
C ILE A 125 7.75 6.52 6.66
N THR A 126 7.87 7.60 7.42
CA THR A 126 8.44 8.86 6.94
C THR A 126 9.82 9.04 7.55
N ALA A 127 10.84 9.22 6.73
CA ALA A 127 12.20 9.50 7.16
C ALA A 127 12.73 10.77 6.49
N ARG A 128 13.43 11.61 7.26
CA ARG A 128 14.00 12.87 6.79
C ARG A 128 15.54 12.80 6.82
N PRO A 129 16.23 13.18 5.74
CA PRO A 129 17.69 13.27 5.73
C PRO A 129 18.17 14.46 6.56
N ALA A 130 19.43 14.43 7.01
CA ALA A 130 20.04 15.56 7.70
C ALA A 130 20.30 16.77 6.78
N ALA A 131 20.51 16.52 5.49
CA ALA A 131 20.64 17.54 4.45
C ALA A 131 19.26 18.10 4.03
N GLU A 132 19.25 19.23 3.29
CA GLU A 132 18.05 19.83 2.66
C GLU A 132 17.53 18.99 1.47
N LYS A 133 17.38 17.69 1.68
CA LYS A 133 16.82 16.75 0.72
C LYS A 133 15.37 16.45 1.08
N PRO A 134 14.56 16.07 0.08
CA PRO A 134 13.19 15.64 0.30
C PRO A 134 13.10 14.43 1.26
N PRO A 135 12.17 14.40 2.25
CA PRO A 135 11.88 13.18 3.01
C PRO A 135 11.50 11.99 2.11
N VAL A 136 11.88 10.81 2.57
CA VAL A 136 11.55 9.53 1.96
C VAL A 136 10.33 8.95 2.66
N ILE A 137 9.35 8.52 1.87
CA ILE A 137 8.16 7.81 2.35
C ILE A 137 8.19 6.40 1.78
N ARG A 138 7.92 5.44 2.66
CA ARG A 138 7.84 4.02 2.32
C ARG A 138 6.65 3.38 3.02
N HIS A 139 6.07 2.35 2.41
CA HIS A 139 4.93 1.63 2.96
C HIS A 139 5.28 0.16 3.13
N PHE A 140 5.15 -0.37 4.34
CA PHE A 140 5.51 -1.76 4.61
C PHE A 140 4.42 -2.52 5.33
N PHE A 141 4.27 -3.80 4.98
CA PHE A 141 3.57 -4.74 5.84
C PHE A 141 4.43 -5.05 7.07
N ALA A 142 3.83 -4.99 8.26
CA ALA A 142 4.42 -5.59 9.45
C ALA A 142 3.28 -6.16 10.29
N GLY A 143 3.45 -7.32 10.91
CA GLY A 143 2.40 -7.86 11.80
C GLY A 143 2.17 -7.04 13.09
N SER A 144 3.04 -6.07 13.41
CA SER A 144 2.91 -5.19 14.58
C SER A 144 3.67 -3.86 14.39
N ALA A 145 3.30 -2.86 15.18
CA ALA A 145 4.01 -1.57 15.21
C ALA A 145 5.47 -1.72 15.65
N GLY A 146 5.75 -2.60 16.62
CA GLY A 146 7.12 -2.91 17.04
C GLY A 146 7.97 -3.46 15.90
N ALA A 147 7.44 -4.40 15.11
CA ALA A 147 8.14 -4.93 13.94
C ALA A 147 8.33 -3.89 12.83
N ALA A 148 7.38 -2.96 12.66
CA ALA A 148 7.54 -1.84 11.74
C ALA A 148 8.66 -0.89 12.19
N ILE A 149 8.77 -0.61 13.49
CA ILE A 149 9.84 0.20 14.08
C ILE A 149 11.19 -0.47 13.89
N GLU A 150 11.32 -1.74 14.28
CA GLU A 150 12.57 -2.50 14.13
C GLU A 150 13.04 -2.51 12.67
N HIS A 151 12.12 -2.68 11.73
CA HIS A 151 12.44 -2.64 10.30
C HIS A 151 12.82 -1.23 9.82
N ALA A 152 12.13 -0.19 10.29
CA ALA A 152 12.47 1.20 9.99
C ALA A 152 13.91 1.51 10.42
N GLU A 153 14.26 1.13 11.64
CA GLU A 153 15.61 1.35 12.19
C GLU A 153 16.65 0.54 11.42
N ALA A 154 16.39 -0.72 11.12
CA ALA A 154 17.26 -1.54 10.30
C ALA A 154 17.45 -0.96 8.89
N MET A 155 16.41 -0.40 8.27
CA MET A 155 16.50 0.17 6.93
C MET A 155 17.36 1.44 6.87
N PHE A 156 17.14 2.37 7.81
CA PHE A 156 17.77 3.69 7.76
C PHE A 156 19.10 3.79 8.53
N ARG A 157 19.36 2.89 9.47
CA ARG A 157 20.60 2.90 10.27
C ARG A 157 21.58 1.77 9.94
N ARG A 158 21.23 0.82 9.07
CA ARG A 158 22.15 -0.29 8.73
C ARG A 158 23.39 0.22 8.00
N PRO A 159 24.60 -0.17 8.45
CA PRO A 159 25.84 0.09 7.73
C PRO A 159 25.82 -0.52 6.33
N GLY A 160 26.20 0.25 5.32
CA GLY A 160 26.15 -0.11 3.90
C GLY A 160 24.78 0.02 3.23
N SER A 161 23.76 0.52 3.94
CA SER A 161 22.47 0.82 3.31
C SER A 161 22.55 2.03 2.39
N MET A 162 21.70 2.07 1.37
CA MET A 162 21.58 3.22 0.46
C MET A 162 21.13 4.52 1.15
N TYR A 163 20.75 4.44 2.43
CA TYR A 163 20.31 5.56 3.25
C TYR A 163 21.37 6.02 4.26
N GLN A 164 22.48 5.30 4.43
CA GLN A 164 23.49 5.64 5.43
C GLN A 164 24.21 6.96 5.11
N SER A 165 24.45 7.25 3.82
CA SER A 165 25.23 8.43 3.39
C SER A 165 24.57 9.77 3.69
N ASP A 166 23.27 9.77 3.95
CA ASP A 166 22.42 10.97 4.05
C ASP A 166 21.83 11.17 5.46
N GLU A 167 22.26 10.35 6.45
CA GLU A 167 21.85 10.39 7.86
C GLU A 167 20.32 10.54 8.04
N TYR A 168 19.55 9.64 7.43
CA TYR A 168 18.09 9.67 7.55
C TYR A 168 17.63 9.38 8.99
N ARG A 169 16.81 10.27 9.54
CA ARG A 169 16.08 10.07 10.80
C ARG A 169 14.62 9.77 10.51
N VAL A 170 14.13 8.64 11.02
CA VAL A 170 12.70 8.31 11.00
C VAL A 170 11.93 9.34 11.83
N THR A 171 10.92 9.98 11.24
CA THR A 171 10.11 11.03 11.86
C THR A 171 8.71 10.57 12.22
N SER A 172 8.11 9.65 11.45
CA SER A 172 6.81 9.07 11.75
C SER A 172 6.72 7.61 11.28
N ILE A 173 5.93 6.82 12.00
CA ILE A 173 5.51 5.47 11.62
C ILE A 173 4.02 5.38 11.90
N ASP A 174 3.22 5.42 10.84
CA ASP A 174 1.77 5.53 10.92
C ASP A 174 1.12 4.26 10.36
N GLN A 175 0.25 3.59 11.12
CA GLN A 175 -0.54 2.48 10.56
C GLN A 175 -1.60 3.07 9.63
N ILE A 176 -1.52 2.73 8.34
CA ILE A 176 -2.44 3.23 7.31
C ILE A 176 -3.44 2.18 6.84
N LEU A 177 -3.17 0.89 7.07
CA LEU A 177 -4.15 -0.18 6.92
C LEU A 177 -4.07 -1.16 8.10
N PRO A 178 -5.19 -1.75 8.55
CA PRO A 178 -6.57 -1.36 8.21
C PRO A 178 -6.88 0.09 8.61
N GLU A 179 -7.80 0.76 7.91
CA GLU A 179 -8.19 2.13 8.26
C GLU A 179 -8.92 2.14 9.61
N SER A 180 -8.92 3.28 10.31
CA SER A 180 -9.67 3.43 11.56
C SER A 180 -11.17 3.17 11.31
N GLY A 181 -11.69 2.06 11.84
CA GLY A 181 -13.09 1.64 11.67
C GLY A 181 -13.29 0.43 10.75
N ASP A 182 -12.25 -0.04 10.06
CA ASP A 182 -12.28 -1.33 9.36
C ASP A 182 -12.26 -2.46 10.41
N PHE A 183 -13.38 -3.17 10.56
CA PHE A 183 -13.44 -4.40 11.35
C PHE A 183 -13.04 -5.61 10.48
N PHE A 184 -12.25 -6.50 11.07
CA PHE A 184 -11.85 -7.78 10.47
C PHE A 184 -13.02 -8.75 10.36
#